data_AF-A0A800E997-F1
#
_entry.id   AF-A0A800E997-F1
#
_cell.length_a   1.000
_cell.length_b   1.000
_cell.length_c   1.000
_cell.angle_alpha   90.00
_cell.angle_beta   90.00
_cell.angle_gamma   90.00
#
_symmetry.space_group_name_H-M   'P 1'
#
loop_
_entity.id
_entity.type
_entity.pdbx_description
1 polymer ?
#
loop_
_entity_poly.entity_id
_entity_poly.type
_entity_poly.pdbx_seq_one_letter_code
_entity_poly.pdbx_strand_id
1 'polypeptide(L)' 'MEKLFKQLIGLLKKAITLALYFLCLGIVVQLLIDDKILGWDPVGNIQDAGGSFIGVIALVAMYSLFIQNKK' A
#
# COMPACT_ATOMS: atom_id res chain seq x y z
N MET A 1 4.19 -30.16 -1.13
CA MET A 1 3.83 -28.96 -1.91
C MET A 1 3.15 -27.88 -1.06
N GLU A 2 2.16 -28.20 -0.22
CA GLU A 2 1.43 -27.19 0.58
C GLU A 2 2.31 -26.33 1.49
N LYS A 3 3.36 -26.90 2.08
CA LYS A 3 4.28 -26.18 2.99
C LYS A 3 5.06 -25.08 2.27
N LEU A 4 5.58 -25.37 1.08
CA LEU A 4 6.29 -24.41 0.24
C LEU A 4 5.36 -23.29 -0.25
N PHE A 5 4.13 -23.65 -0.66
CA PHE A 5 3.13 -22.68 -1.08
C PHE A 5 2.74 -21.72 0.06
N LYS A 6 2.54 -22.25 1.28
CA LYS A 6 2.28 -21.42 2.47
C LYS A 6 3.45 -20.48 2.80
N GLN A 7 4.69 -20.94 2.66
CA GLN A 7 5.87 -20.10 2.87
C GLN A 7 5.97 -18.98 1.82
N LEU A 8 5.69 -19.29 0.56
CA LEU A 8 5.73 -18.33 -0.54
C LEU A 8 4.68 -17.23 -0.37
N ILE A 9 3.45 -17.60 -0.02
CA ILE A 9 2.38 -16.65 0.32
C ILE A 9 2.78 -15.80 1.54
N GLY A 10 3.37 -16.42 2.56
CA GLY A 10 3.85 -15.69 3.74
C GLY A 10 4.91 -14.65 3.39
N LEU A 11 5.84 -14.99 2.50
CA LEU A 11 6.90 -14.08 2.04
C LEU A 11 6.33 -12.95 1.16
N LEU A 12 5.43 -13.28 0.23
CA LEU A 12 4.71 -12.28 -0.58
C LEU A 12 3.95 -11.29 0.29
N LYS A 13 3.20 -11.78 1.29
CA LYS A 13 2.49 -10.89 2.23
C LYS A 13 3.45 -9.93 2.93
N LYS A 14 4.55 -10.44 3.47
CA LYS A 14 5.57 -9.59 4.13
C LYS A 14 6.19 -8.57 3.17
N ALA A 15 6.52 -9.00 1.96
CA ALA A 15 7.10 -8.11 0.94
C ALA A 15 6.11 -7.00 0.53
N ILE A 16 4.83 -7.35 0.32
CA ILE A 16 3.77 -6.39 0.01
C ILE A 16 3.58 -5.42 1.17
N THR A 17 3.55 -5.90 2.42
CA THR A 17 3.44 -5.05 3.60
C THR A 17 4.62 -4.09 3.72
N LEU A 18 5.85 -4.56 3.48
CA LEU A 18 7.05 -3.72 3.48
C LEU A 18 7.00 -2.66 2.37
N ALA A 19 6.60 -3.05 1.16
CA ALA A 19 6.43 -2.13 0.03
C ALA A 19 5.37 -1.05 0.34
N LEU A 20 4.28 -1.43 1.02
CA LEU A 20 3.26 -0.49 1.48
C LEU A 20 3.83 0.53 2.47
N TYR A 21 4.63 0.10 3.46
CA TYR A 21 5.28 1.02 4.38
C TYR A 21 6.24 1.98 3.66
N PHE A 22 7.03 1.47 2.70
CA PHE A 22 7.92 2.30 1.89
C PHE A 22 7.15 3.30 1.03
N LEU A 23 6.03 2.88 0.43
CA LEU A 23 5.15 3.76 -0.35
C LEU A 23 4.58 4.88 0.54
N CYS A 24 4.01 4.54 1.70
CA CYS A 24 3.48 5.52 2.64
C CYS A 24 4.56 6.50 3.14
N LEU A 25 5.76 5.99 3.46
CA LEU A 25 6.88 6.84 3.86
C LEU A 25 7.31 7.77 2.73
N GLY A 26 7.40 7.26 1.50
CA GLY A 26 7.70 8.05 0.31
C GLY A 26 6.68 9.17 0.08
N ILE A 27 5.39 8.87 0.22
CA ILE A 27 4.33 9.89 0.12
C ILE A 27 4.52 10.99 1.17
N VAL A 28 4.71 10.62 2.44
CA VAL A 28 4.87 11.61 3.53
C VAL A 28 6.11 12.47 3.30
N VAL A 29 7.25 11.86 2.96
CA VAL A 29 8.49 12.60 2.71
C VAL A 29 8.34 13.53 1.50
N GLN A 30 7.69 13.08 0.42
CA GLN A 30 7.47 13.91 -0.75
C GLN A 30 6.57 15.11 -0.42
N LEU A 31 5.50 14.90 0.36
CA LEU A 31 4.62 15.99 0.80
C LEU A 31 5.32 16.99 1.72
N LEU A 32 6.32 16.56 2.50
CA LEU A 32 7.09 17.44 3.39
C LEU A 32 8.15 18.26 2.66
N ILE A 33 8.80 17.66 1.66
CA ILE A 33 9.88 18.30 0.89
C ILE A 33 9.31 19.11 -0.30
N ASP A 34 8.09 18.80 -0.73
CA ASP A 34 7.41 19.37 -1.90
C ASP A 34 8.20 19.20 -3.22
N ASP A 35 9.00 18.12 -3.29
CA ASP A 35 9.79 17.75 -4.47
C ASP A 35 9.93 16.23 -4.57
N LYS A 36 10.28 15.74 -5.76
CA LYS A 36 10.44 14.31 -6.06
C LYS A 36 11.61 13.72 -5.26
N ILE A 37 11.41 12.51 -4.74
CA ILE A 37 12.43 11.80 -3.96
C ILE A 37 13.32 11.02 -4.92
N LEU A 38 14.51 11.54 -5.24
CA LEU A 38 15.48 10.86 -6.12
C LEU A 38 14.88 10.45 -7.48
N GLY A 39 14.01 11.30 -8.05
CA GLY A 39 13.30 11.03 -9.32
C GLY A 39 12.06 10.13 -9.19
N TRP A 40 11.77 9.62 -7.99
CA TRP A 40 10.54 8.92 -7.69
C TRP A 40 9.45 9.90 -7.23
N ASP A 41 8.27 9.78 -7.83
CA ASP A 41 7.10 10.63 -7.60
C ASP A 41 5.89 9.80 -7.10
N PRO A 42 5.93 9.28 -5.86
CA PRO A 42 4.85 8.46 -5.32
C PRO A 42 3.50 9.18 -5.24
N VAL A 43 3.49 10.49 -4.97
CA VAL A 43 2.26 11.28 -4.93
C VAL A 43 1.65 11.41 -6.34
N GLY A 44 2.46 11.77 -7.33
CA GLY A 44 2.04 11.86 -8.73
C GLY A 44 1.53 10.52 -9.26
N ASN A 45 2.21 9.41 -8.96
CA ASN A 45 1.77 8.07 -9.36
C ASN A 45 0.37 7.70 -8.83
N ILE A 46 0.04 8.13 -7.60
CA ILE A 46 -1.29 7.90 -7.02
C ILE A 46 -2.34 8.82 -7.64
N GLN A 47 -1.98 10.08 -7.90
CA GLN A 47 -2.87 11.02 -8.59
C GLN A 47 -3.18 10.56 -10.02
N ASP A 48 -2.17 10.08 -10.75
CA ASP A 48 -2.28 9.54 -12.11
C ASP A 48 -3.09 8.25 -12.16
N ALA A 49 -3.00 7.41 -11.12
CA ALA A 49 -3.87 6.25 -10.96
C ALA A 49 -5.35 6.62 -10.75
N GLY A 50 -5.62 7.91 -10.47
CA GLY A 50 -6.95 8.49 -10.40
C GLY A 50 -7.78 8.05 -9.20
N GLY A 51 -9.01 8.56 -9.15
CA GLY A 51 -9.96 8.29 -8.06
C GLY A 51 -10.30 6.80 -7.87
N SER A 52 -10.09 5.98 -8.89
CA SER A 52 -10.31 4.53 -8.85
C SER A 52 -9.38 3.82 -7.85
N PHE A 53 -8.09 4.18 -7.82
CA PHE A 53 -7.13 3.57 -6.90
C PHE A 53 -7.42 3.93 -5.45
N ILE A 54 -7.68 5.22 -5.19
CA ILE A 54 -8.06 5.74 -3.87
C ILE A 54 -9.37 5.09 -3.41
N GLY A 55 -10.37 4.99 -4.30
CA GLY A 55 -11.66 4.38 -4.02
C GLY A 55 -11.57 2.91 -3.63
N VAL A 56 -10.76 2.12 -4.35
CA VAL A 56 -10.54 0.70 -4.02
C VAL A 56 -9.85 0.55 -2.67
N ILE A 57 -8.81 1.34 -2.39
CA ILE A 57 -8.12 1.30 -1.08
C ILE A 57 -9.06 1.69 0.05
N ALA A 58 -9.84 2.76 -0.12
CA ALA A 58 -10.82 3.21 0.87
C ALA A 58 -11.88 2.13 1.17
N LEU A 59 -12.38 1.46 0.13
CA LEU A 59 -13.38 0.39 0.27
C LEU A 59 -12.78 -0.83 0.98
N VAL A 60 -11.54 -1.22 0.66
CA VAL A 60 -10.83 -2.32 1.34
C VAL A 60 -10.53 -1.97 2.80
N ALA A 61 -10.15 -0.73 3.09
CA ALA A 61 -9.91 -0.25 4.46
C ALA A 61 -11.21 -0.25 5.28
N MET A 62 -12.30 0.28 4.73
CA MET A 62 -13.63 0.23 5.36
C MET A 62 -14.08 -1.22 5.62
N TYR A 63 -13.96 -2.10 4.62
CA TYR A 63 -14.29 -3.52 4.78
C TYR A 63 -13.46 -4.18 5.88
N SER A 64 -12.16 -3.88 5.95
CA SER A 64 -11.26 -4.40 6.97
C SER A 64 -11.66 -3.91 8.37
N LEU A 65 -11.96 -2.62 8.54
CA LEU A 65 -12.48 -2.09 9.80
C LEU A 65 -13.81 -2.74 10.20
N PHE A 66 -14.70 -2.96 9.24
CA PHE A 66 -16.01 -3.55 9.50
C PHE A 66 -15.92 -5.02 9.94
N ILE A 67 -15.01 -5.81 9.34
CA ILE A 67 -14.78 -7.20 9.75
C ILE A 67 -14.05 -7.28 11.09
N GLN A 68 -13.10 -6.39 11.36
CA GLN A 68 -12.36 -6.39 12.63
C GLN A 68 -13.27 -6.03 13.81
N ASN A 69 -14.27 -5.17 13.62
CA ASN A 69 -15.27 -4.84 14.64
C ASN A 69 -16.39 -5.90 14.81
N LYS A 70 -16.38 -6.96 13.99
CA LYS A 70 -17.33 -8.09 14.09
C LYS A 70 -16.80 -9.26 14.93
N LYS A 71 -15.55 -9.19 15.40
CA LYS A 71 -14.97 -10.10 16.39
C LYS A 71 -15.12 -9.51 17.79
#